data_AF-A0A2V1A8E7-F1
#
_entry.id   AF-A0A2V1A8E7-F1
#
_cell.length_a   1.000
_cell.length_b   1.000
_cell.length_c   1.000
_cell.angle_alpha   90.00
_cell.angle_beta   90.00
_cell.angle_gamma   90.00
#
_symmetry.space_group_name_H-M   'P 1'
#
loop_
_entity.id
_entity.type
_entity.pdbx_description
1 polymer ?
#
loop_
_entity_poly.entity_id
_entity_poly.type
_entity_poly.pdbx_seq_one_letter_code
_entity_poly.pdbx_strand_id
1 'polypeptide(L)'
;MEFDIRYDPKTKGVVLAEEPQEVIPALNLELEQLSTLTTELIGINDPYPPKPTGESFNKDLSKMIKKLYEGGVQSFKQEKFVDSAKQFTIAIEVINRRNKFEVFSATLQELSLLLMSRADAYLKCKEYLKAFNDADMLIGMMMTTPENFLRRGVANYFLGNYEDARADYQRGLAFDEDNERLITELDICLDKILEENGDYL
;
A
#
# COMPACT_ATOMS: atom_id res chain seq x y z
N MET A 1 -12.30 -29.63 -12.17
CA MET A 1 -12.43 -28.88 -13.44
C MET A 1 -11.03 -28.81 -14.02
N GLU A 2 -10.86 -29.22 -15.27
CA GLU A 2 -9.56 -29.18 -15.96
C GLU A 2 -9.60 -28.02 -16.95
N PHE A 3 -8.51 -27.24 -17.01
CA PHE A 3 -8.36 -26.11 -17.93
C PHE A 3 -7.16 -26.36 -18.83
N ASP A 4 -7.32 -26.20 -20.13
CA ASP A 4 -6.23 -26.29 -21.10
C ASP A 4 -5.51 -24.92 -21.17
N ILE A 5 -4.23 -24.90 -20.80
CA ILE A 5 -3.38 -23.70 -20.79
C ILE A 5 -2.29 -23.81 -21.84
N ARG A 6 -1.97 -22.69 -22.49
CA ARG A 6 -0.97 -22.63 -23.56
C ARG A 6 -0.04 -21.44 -23.38
N TYR A 7 1.21 -21.61 -23.77
CA TYR A 7 2.15 -20.51 -23.88
C TYR A 7 1.85 -19.70 -25.14
N ASP A 8 1.73 -18.37 -25.01
CA ASP A 8 1.62 -17.45 -26.13
C ASP A 8 2.94 -16.72 -26.37
N PRO A 9 3.65 -16.98 -27.49
CA PRO A 9 4.92 -16.32 -27.80
C PRO A 9 4.82 -14.80 -27.99
N LYS A 10 3.63 -14.25 -28.29
CA LYS A 10 3.45 -12.80 -28.50
C LYS A 10 3.46 -12.05 -27.18
N THR A 11 2.70 -12.53 -26.21
CA THR A 11 2.64 -11.95 -24.86
C THR A 11 3.75 -12.48 -23.94
N LYS A 12 4.40 -13.58 -24.32
CA LYS A 12 5.33 -14.36 -23.47
C LYS A 12 4.69 -14.84 -22.17
N GLY A 13 3.36 -14.96 -22.16
CA GLY A 13 2.55 -15.37 -21.02
C GLY A 13 1.85 -16.70 -21.25
N VAL A 14 1.04 -17.08 -20.25
CA VAL A 14 0.18 -18.25 -20.28
C VAL A 14 -1.26 -17.79 -20.49
N VAL A 15 -1.93 -18.38 -21.48
CA VAL A 15 -3.32 -18.08 -21.82
C VAL A 15 -4.16 -19.36 -21.77
N LEU A 16 -5.47 -19.20 -21.58
CA LEU A 16 -6.40 -20.31 -21.75
C LEU A 16 -6.54 -20.64 -23.24
N ALA A 17 -6.62 -21.92 -23.55
CA ALA A 17 -6.94 -22.38 -24.90
C ALA A 17 -8.38 -22.03 -25.30
N GLU A 18 -9.29 -22.12 -24.33
CA GLU A 18 -10.71 -21.81 -24.46
C GLU A 18 -11.14 -21.03 -23.21
N GLU A 19 -11.84 -19.91 -23.42
CA GLU A 19 -12.39 -19.12 -22.32
C GLU A 19 -13.56 -19.88 -21.68
N PRO A 20 -13.61 -19.98 -20.34
CA PRO A 20 -14.72 -20.61 -19.66
C PRO A 20 -16.01 -19.81 -19.91
N GLN A 21 -17.14 -20.51 -19.98
CA GLN A 21 -18.45 -19.88 -20.18
C GLN A 21 -18.81 -18.92 -19.04
N GLU A 22 -18.31 -19.20 -17.84
CA GLU A 22 -18.46 -18.34 -16.67
C GLU A 22 -17.13 -17.70 -16.31
N VAL A 23 -17.17 -16.43 -15.90
CA VAL A 23 -15.98 -15.74 -15.39
C VAL A 23 -15.64 -16.31 -14.02
N ILE A 24 -14.42 -16.83 -13.88
CA ILE A 24 -13.90 -17.38 -12.63
C ILE A 24 -12.76 -16.46 -12.14
N PRO A 25 -13.01 -15.50 -11.22
CA PRO A 25 -12.03 -14.50 -10.83
C PRO A 25 -10.71 -15.07 -10.28
N ALA A 26 -10.79 -16.16 -9.53
CA ALA A 26 -9.62 -16.84 -8.98
C ALA A 26 -8.73 -17.42 -10.11
N LEU A 27 -9.33 -18.01 -11.16
CA LEU A 27 -8.58 -18.53 -12.29
C LEU A 27 -7.85 -17.42 -13.05
N ASN A 28 -8.51 -16.29 -13.27
CA ASN A 28 -7.91 -15.14 -13.94
C ASN A 28 -6.69 -14.60 -13.17
N LEU A 29 -6.79 -14.53 -11.83
CA LEU A 29 -5.68 -14.12 -10.99
C LEU A 29 -4.49 -15.09 -11.10
N GLU A 30 -4.74 -16.40 -11.04
CA GLU A 30 -3.69 -17.42 -11.19
C GLU A 30 -3.00 -17.34 -12.57
N LEU A 31 -3.77 -17.12 -13.64
CA LEU A 31 -3.22 -16.96 -14.99
C LEU A 31 -2.36 -15.70 -15.13
N GLU A 32 -2.77 -14.59 -14.51
CA GLU A 32 -2.00 -13.34 -14.49
C GLU A 32 -0.69 -13.52 -13.72
N GLN A 33 -0.74 -14.16 -12.55
CA GLN A 33 0.43 -14.46 -11.74
C GLN A 33 1.39 -15.41 -12.46
N LEU A 34 0.87 -16.47 -13.08
CA LEU A 34 1.65 -17.43 -13.86
C LEU A 34 2.28 -16.77 -15.08
N SER A 35 1.56 -15.89 -15.78
CA SER A 35 2.08 -15.13 -16.91
C SER A 35 3.19 -14.17 -16.50
N THR A 36 3.02 -13.51 -15.35
CA THR A 36 4.05 -12.63 -14.76
C THR A 36 5.32 -13.42 -14.46
N LEU A 37 5.19 -14.56 -13.77
CA LEU A 37 6.32 -15.43 -13.42
C LEU A 37 7.02 -15.98 -14.67
N THR A 38 6.25 -16.40 -15.68
CA THR A 38 6.78 -16.94 -16.94
C THR A 38 7.59 -15.88 -17.69
N THR A 39 7.05 -14.65 -17.78
CA THR A 39 7.73 -13.53 -18.43
C THR A 39 9.03 -13.17 -17.71
N GLU A 40 9.00 -13.15 -16.37
CA GLU A 40 10.18 -12.86 -15.55
C GLU A 40 11.24 -13.97 -15.68
N LEU A 41 10.85 -15.24 -15.72
CA LEU A 41 11.76 -16.38 -15.93
C LEU A 41 12.43 -16.35 -17.31
N ILE A 42 11.67 -16.07 -18.37
CA ILE A 42 12.21 -15.93 -19.74
C ILE A 42 13.22 -14.77 -19.82
N GLY A 43 13.03 -13.72 -19.01
CA GLY A 43 13.94 -12.58 -18.95
C GLY A 43 15.27 -12.86 -18.25
N ILE A 44 15.39 -13.98 -17.52
CA ILE A 44 16.61 -14.37 -16.81
C ILE A 44 17.50 -15.17 -17.78
N ASN A 45 18.72 -14.67 -18.03
CA ASN A 45 19.69 -15.31 -18.92
C ASN A 45 20.48 -16.46 -18.24
N ASP A 46 20.25 -16.68 -16.95
CA ASP A 46 20.86 -17.74 -16.16
C ASP A 46 19.95 -18.99 -16.07
N PRO A 47 20.49 -20.19 -15.81
CA PRO A 47 19.68 -21.42 -15.72
C PRO A 47 18.63 -21.42 -14.59
N TYR A 48 18.78 -20.52 -13.61
CA TYR A 48 17.86 -20.36 -12.49
C TYR A 48 17.89 -18.91 -11.98
N PRO A 49 16.82 -18.43 -11.31
CA PRO A 49 16.78 -17.08 -10.77
C PRO A 49 17.91 -16.78 -9.78
N PRO A 50 18.44 -15.54 -9.77
CA PRO A 50 19.48 -15.15 -8.82
C PRO A 50 18.96 -15.28 -7.39
N LYS A 51 19.86 -15.57 -6.45
CA LYS A 51 19.49 -15.61 -5.02
C LYS A 51 19.03 -14.22 -4.57
N PRO A 52 17.91 -14.09 -3.85
CA PRO A 52 17.37 -12.80 -3.39
C PRO A 52 18.29 -12.18 -2.33
N THR A 53 19.26 -11.39 -2.78
CA THR A 53 20.26 -10.74 -1.93
C THR A 53 20.32 -9.25 -2.25
N GLY A 54 20.95 -8.45 -1.37
CA GLY A 54 21.16 -7.03 -1.66
C GLY A 54 22.02 -6.77 -2.91
N GLU A 55 22.81 -7.74 -3.35
CA GLU A 55 23.60 -7.67 -4.57
C GLU A 55 22.74 -7.83 -5.83
N SER A 56 21.74 -8.71 -5.79
CA SER A 56 20.81 -8.95 -6.90
C SER A 56 19.66 -7.96 -6.96
N PHE A 57 19.50 -7.10 -5.94
CA PHE A 57 18.44 -6.10 -5.89
C PHE A 57 18.64 -4.99 -6.92
N ASN A 58 17.58 -4.62 -7.64
CA ASN A 58 17.69 -3.63 -8.70
C ASN A 58 17.86 -2.22 -8.13
N LYS A 59 19.11 -1.73 -8.13
CA LYS A 59 19.49 -0.41 -7.60
C LYS A 59 19.01 0.76 -8.47
N ASP A 60 18.79 0.55 -9.76
CA ASP A 60 18.35 1.62 -10.65
C ASP A 60 16.85 1.91 -10.47
N LEU A 61 16.04 0.88 -10.23
CA LEU A 61 14.66 1.04 -9.76
C LEU A 61 14.63 1.79 -8.41
N SER A 62 15.50 1.42 -7.46
CA SER A 62 15.58 2.14 -6.17
C SER A 62 15.93 3.62 -6.34
N LYS A 63 16.86 3.97 -7.24
CA LYS A 63 17.18 5.37 -7.55
C LYS A 63 15.97 6.11 -8.13
N MET A 64 15.22 5.46 -9.04
CA MET A 64 14.02 6.04 -9.63
C MET A 64 12.93 6.27 -8.58
N ILE A 65 12.66 5.26 -7.75
CA ILE A 65 11.69 5.34 -6.64
C ILE A 65 12.08 6.45 -5.67
N LYS A 66 13.36 6.52 -5.29
CA LYS A 66 13.88 7.59 -4.43
C LYS A 66 13.66 8.97 -5.03
N LYS A 67 13.92 9.16 -6.32
CA LYS A 67 13.69 10.44 -7.00
C LYS A 67 12.21 10.84 -7.00
N LEU A 68 11.30 9.89 -7.25
CA LEU A 68 9.86 10.12 -7.21
C LEU A 68 9.40 10.45 -5.78
N TYR A 69 9.93 9.74 -4.78
CA TYR A 69 9.68 10.02 -3.37
C TYR A 69 10.10 11.44 -2.99
N GLU A 70 11.33 11.84 -3.33
CA GLU A 70 11.86 13.19 -3.07
C GLU A 70 11.01 14.27 -3.76
N GLY A 71 10.57 14.03 -4.99
CA GLY A 71 9.63 14.91 -5.71
C GLY A 71 8.27 15.00 -5.02
N GLY A 72 7.73 13.89 -4.55
CA GLY A 72 6.48 13.84 -3.77
C GLY A 72 6.57 14.62 -2.46
N VAL A 73 7.68 14.47 -1.72
CA VAL A 73 7.96 15.23 -0.49
C VAL A 73 8.12 16.72 -0.79
N GLN A 74 8.78 17.09 -1.89
CA GLN A 74 8.91 18.49 -2.29
C GLN A 74 7.55 19.13 -2.59
N SER A 75 6.69 18.43 -3.34
CA SER A 75 5.31 18.88 -3.60
C SER A 75 4.50 19.00 -2.31
N PHE A 76 4.66 18.07 -1.37
CA PHE A 76 4.00 18.12 -0.06
C PHE A 76 4.38 19.38 0.73
N LYS A 77 5.68 19.71 0.77
CA LYS A 77 6.20 20.92 1.44
C LYS A 77 5.69 22.22 0.81
N GLN A 78 5.33 22.19 -0.47
CA GLN A 78 4.71 23.31 -1.19
C GLN A 78 3.18 23.32 -1.07
N GLU A 79 2.61 22.48 -0.20
CA GLU A 79 1.16 22.30 -0.02
C GLU A 79 0.42 21.81 -1.29
N LYS A 80 1.17 21.30 -2.29
CA LYS A 80 0.61 20.68 -3.49
C LYS A 80 0.31 19.21 -3.23
N PHE A 81 -0.64 18.95 -2.34
CA PHE A 81 -0.92 17.60 -1.82
C PHE A 81 -1.41 16.63 -2.91
N VAL A 82 -2.19 17.11 -3.88
CA VAL A 82 -2.65 16.29 -5.01
C VAL A 82 -1.47 15.82 -5.87
N ASP A 83 -0.53 16.72 -6.17
CA ASP A 83 0.66 16.36 -6.95
C ASP A 83 1.62 15.48 -6.15
N SER A 84 1.70 15.70 -4.84
CA SER A 84 2.43 14.81 -3.92
C SER A 84 1.89 13.38 -3.96
N ALA A 85 0.57 13.20 -3.80
CA ALA A 85 -0.06 11.88 -3.86
C ALA A 85 0.12 11.19 -5.23
N LYS A 86 0.10 11.96 -6.33
CA LYS A 86 0.39 11.44 -7.68
C LYS A 86 1.82 10.92 -7.80
N GLN A 87 2.82 11.66 -7.30
CA GLN A 87 4.23 11.23 -7.32
C GLN A 87 4.42 9.92 -6.56
N PHE A 88 3.84 9.80 -5.36
CA PHE A 88 3.91 8.55 -4.58
C PHE A 88 3.19 7.39 -5.28
N THR A 89 2.07 7.65 -5.95
CA THR A 89 1.37 6.63 -6.73
C THR A 89 2.23 6.10 -7.87
N ILE A 90 2.87 6.99 -8.63
CA ILE A 90 3.81 6.59 -9.70
C ILE A 90 4.98 5.80 -9.12
N ALA A 91 5.50 6.18 -7.96
CA ALA A 91 6.58 5.43 -7.30
C ALA A 91 6.15 4.00 -6.90
N ILE A 92 4.92 3.83 -6.41
CA ILE A 92 4.36 2.51 -6.09
C ILE A 92 4.16 1.68 -7.37
N GLU A 93 3.73 2.28 -8.48
CA GLU A 93 3.68 1.58 -9.77
C GLU A 93 5.08 1.12 -10.24
N VAL A 94 6.12 1.89 -9.95
CA VAL A 94 7.51 1.47 -10.23
C VAL A 94 7.93 0.32 -9.32
N ILE A 95 7.53 0.32 -8.04
CA ILE A 95 7.74 -0.83 -7.13
C ILE A 95 7.09 -2.10 -7.69
N ASN A 96 5.87 -2.03 -8.22
CA ASN A 96 5.17 -3.20 -8.74
C ASN A 96 5.85 -3.84 -9.96
N ARG A 97 6.77 -3.11 -10.62
CA ARG A 97 7.60 -3.62 -11.72
C ARG A 97 8.84 -4.36 -11.25
N ARG A 98 9.14 -4.39 -9.95
CA ARG A 98 10.24 -5.20 -9.41
C ARG A 98 10.04 -6.67 -9.70
N ASN A 99 11.13 -7.35 -9.99
CA ASN A 99 11.13 -8.78 -10.28
C ASN A 99 10.80 -9.56 -8.99
N LYS A 100 10.00 -10.63 -9.07
CA LYS A 100 9.54 -11.38 -7.89
C LYS A 100 10.62 -12.23 -7.23
N PHE A 101 11.79 -12.36 -7.85
CA PHE A 101 12.98 -13.00 -7.28
C PHE A 101 13.92 -12.02 -6.56
N GLU A 102 13.58 -10.73 -6.47
CA GLU A 102 14.31 -9.76 -5.67
C GLU A 102 14.06 -9.96 -4.16
N VAL A 103 14.98 -9.44 -3.33
CA VAL A 103 14.84 -9.51 -1.88
C VAL A 103 13.63 -8.71 -1.40
N PHE A 104 12.63 -9.41 -0.85
CA PHE A 104 11.34 -8.83 -0.48
C PHE A 104 11.44 -7.76 0.60
N SER A 105 12.35 -7.91 1.57
CA SER A 105 12.48 -6.96 2.68
C SER A 105 12.86 -5.56 2.23
N ALA A 106 13.64 -5.41 1.15
CA ALA A 106 13.99 -4.10 0.61
C ALA A 106 12.81 -3.45 -0.12
N THR A 107 12.04 -4.25 -0.86
CA THR A 107 10.79 -3.81 -1.49
C THR A 107 9.79 -3.32 -0.45
N LEU A 108 9.63 -4.05 0.65
CA LEU A 108 8.76 -3.63 1.76
C LEU A 108 9.18 -2.27 2.30
N GLN A 109 10.47 -2.06 2.61
CA GLN A 109 10.95 -0.78 3.15
C GLN A 109 10.62 0.41 2.23
N GLU A 110 10.79 0.26 0.92
CA GLU A 110 10.44 1.30 -0.05
C GLU A 110 8.92 1.54 -0.12
N LEU A 111 8.13 0.47 -0.17
CA LEU A 111 6.67 0.53 -0.25
C LEU A 111 6.07 1.20 0.98
N SER A 112 6.54 0.79 2.16
CA SER A 112 6.14 1.34 3.45
C SER A 112 6.27 2.85 3.51
N LEU A 113 7.43 3.38 3.11
CA LEU A 113 7.68 4.82 3.13
C LEU A 113 6.74 5.59 2.19
N LEU A 114 6.44 5.02 1.03
CA LEU A 114 5.52 5.61 0.05
C LEU A 114 4.07 5.60 0.53
N LEU A 115 3.61 4.48 1.11
CA LEU A 115 2.26 4.38 1.66
C LEU A 115 2.05 5.36 2.82
N MET A 116 3.01 5.47 3.75
CA MET A 116 2.93 6.44 4.86
C MET A 116 2.78 7.87 4.33
N SER A 117 3.61 8.24 3.35
CA SER A 117 3.63 9.60 2.80
C SER A 117 2.41 9.90 1.93
N ARG A 118 1.92 8.89 1.20
CA ARG A 118 0.72 9.01 0.37
C ARG A 118 -0.54 9.07 1.22
N ALA A 119 -0.63 8.31 2.31
CA ALA A 119 -1.69 8.43 3.30
C ALA A 119 -1.74 9.85 3.87
N ASP A 120 -0.60 10.42 4.27
CA ASP A 120 -0.54 11.82 4.75
C ASP A 120 -1.01 12.82 3.69
N ALA A 121 -0.62 12.64 2.43
CA ALA A 121 -1.07 13.47 1.32
C ALA A 121 -2.59 13.36 1.10
N TYR A 122 -3.14 12.14 1.15
CA TYR A 122 -4.58 11.92 1.02
C TYR A 122 -5.37 12.51 2.19
N LEU A 123 -4.87 12.43 3.43
CA LEU A 123 -5.49 13.11 4.58
C LEU A 123 -5.55 14.62 4.35
N LYS A 124 -4.47 15.23 3.84
CA LYS A 124 -4.46 16.66 3.49
C LYS A 124 -5.39 17.00 2.33
N CYS A 125 -5.62 16.08 1.41
CA CYS A 125 -6.60 16.20 0.33
C CYS A 125 -8.05 15.91 0.74
N LYS A 126 -8.31 15.50 2.00
CA LYS A 126 -9.62 15.01 2.46
C LYS A 126 -10.12 13.75 1.72
N GLU A 127 -9.19 12.98 1.16
CA GLU A 127 -9.43 11.72 0.45
C GLU A 127 -9.37 10.55 1.45
N TYR A 128 -10.25 10.57 2.44
CA TYR A 128 -10.10 9.75 3.66
C TYR A 128 -10.15 8.25 3.39
N LEU A 129 -10.98 7.77 2.46
CA LEU A 129 -11.02 6.34 2.10
C LEU A 129 -9.69 5.85 1.53
N LYS A 130 -9.01 6.69 0.71
CA LYS A 130 -7.70 6.33 0.16
C LYS A 130 -6.62 6.34 1.25
N ALA A 131 -6.65 7.33 2.14
CA ALA A 131 -5.76 7.38 3.30
C ALA A 131 -5.94 6.16 4.22
N PHE A 132 -7.19 5.78 4.49
CA PHE A 132 -7.55 4.60 5.26
C PHE A 132 -6.93 3.34 4.63
N ASN A 133 -7.12 3.12 3.32
CA ASN A 133 -6.59 1.93 2.64
C ASN A 133 -5.06 1.85 2.72
N ASP A 134 -4.35 2.97 2.56
CA ASP A 134 -2.90 3.01 2.68
C ASP A 134 -2.44 2.70 4.12
N ALA A 135 -3.11 3.27 5.13
CA ALA A 135 -2.80 3.03 6.54
C ALA A 135 -3.15 1.60 7.00
N ASP A 136 -4.26 1.05 6.53
CA ASP A 136 -4.67 -0.32 6.80
C ASP A 136 -3.70 -1.33 6.18
N MET A 137 -3.24 -1.07 4.95
CA MET A 137 -2.20 -1.89 4.31
C MET A 137 -0.90 -1.86 5.11
N LEU A 138 -0.47 -0.70 5.64
CA LEU A 138 0.72 -0.61 6.50
C LEU A 138 0.59 -1.49 7.74
N ILE A 139 -0.55 -1.40 8.43
CA ILE A 139 -0.83 -2.21 9.64
C ILE A 139 -0.89 -3.71 9.27
N GLY A 140 -1.53 -4.06 8.15
CA GLY A 140 -1.59 -5.43 7.63
C GLY A 140 -0.24 -6.01 7.24
N MET A 141 0.72 -5.16 6.85
CA MET A 141 2.13 -5.51 6.63
C MET A 141 2.94 -5.56 7.94
N MET A 142 2.29 -5.59 9.10
CA MET A 142 2.89 -5.62 10.44
C MET A 142 3.69 -4.35 10.79
N MET A 143 3.45 -3.22 10.12
CA MET A 143 4.00 -1.93 10.53
C MET A 143 3.11 -1.25 11.58
N THR A 144 3.01 -1.89 12.73
CA THR A 144 2.19 -1.41 13.85
C THR A 144 2.94 -0.33 14.63
N THR A 145 2.87 0.92 14.18
CA THR A 145 3.44 2.10 14.87
C THR A 145 2.34 3.07 15.31
N PRO A 146 2.57 3.89 16.34
CA PRO A 146 1.60 4.91 16.78
C PRO A 146 1.10 5.79 15.62
N GLU A 147 1.99 6.21 14.72
CA GLU A 147 1.65 7.10 13.61
C GLU A 147 0.79 6.41 12.54
N ASN A 148 0.92 5.10 12.34
CA ASN A 148 0.09 4.37 11.38
C ASN A 148 -1.32 4.15 11.93
N PHE A 149 -1.46 3.87 13.22
CA PHE A 149 -2.76 3.87 13.89
C PHE A 149 -3.38 5.26 13.88
N LEU A 150 -2.61 6.32 14.13
CA LEU A 150 -3.06 7.70 14.02
C LEU A 150 -3.61 8.01 12.62
N ARG A 151 -2.90 7.64 11.56
CA ARG A 151 -3.36 7.85 10.17
C ARG A 151 -4.69 7.15 9.89
N ARG A 152 -4.83 5.88 10.28
CA ARG A 152 -6.06 5.11 10.08
C ARG A 152 -7.20 5.66 10.92
N GLY A 153 -6.93 6.02 12.18
CA GLY A 153 -7.91 6.61 13.09
C GLY A 153 -8.44 7.96 12.59
N VAL A 154 -7.57 8.85 12.12
CA VAL A 154 -7.98 10.14 11.53
C VAL A 154 -8.84 9.91 10.28
N ALA A 155 -8.47 8.95 9.43
CA ALA A 155 -9.27 8.61 8.27
C ALA A 155 -10.66 8.06 8.67
N ASN A 156 -10.71 7.13 9.63
CA ASN A 156 -11.95 6.58 10.18
C ASN A 156 -12.86 7.67 10.77
N TYR A 157 -12.30 8.59 11.55
CA TYR A 157 -13.02 9.70 12.16
C TYR A 157 -13.73 10.55 11.08
N PHE A 158 -13.01 10.93 10.02
CA PHE A 158 -13.59 11.72 8.95
C PHE A 158 -14.51 10.91 8.00
N LEU A 159 -14.45 9.58 8.03
CA LEU A 159 -15.42 8.70 7.37
C LEU A 159 -16.69 8.49 8.20
N GLY A 160 -16.75 8.97 9.45
CA GLY A 160 -17.86 8.76 10.38
C GLY A 160 -17.79 7.46 11.17
N ASN A 161 -16.69 6.71 11.06
CA ASN A 161 -16.47 5.46 11.77
C ASN A 161 -15.85 5.74 13.15
N TYR A 162 -16.57 6.46 14.03
CA TYR A 162 -15.99 6.98 15.27
C TYR A 162 -15.54 5.90 16.25
N GLU A 163 -16.28 4.80 16.35
CA GLU A 163 -15.89 3.66 17.20
C GLU A 163 -14.58 2.99 16.72
N ASP A 164 -14.41 2.85 15.41
CA ASP A 164 -13.16 2.33 14.82
C ASP A 164 -12.01 3.33 14.99
N ALA A 165 -12.28 4.63 14.85
CA ALA A 165 -11.29 5.68 15.10
C ALA A 165 -10.81 5.67 16.56
N ARG A 166 -11.74 5.55 17.53
CA ARG A 166 -11.41 5.40 18.96
C ARG A 166 -10.52 4.18 19.18
N ALA A 167 -10.86 3.03 18.61
CA ALA A 167 -10.08 1.81 18.73
C ALA A 167 -8.67 1.98 18.14
N ASP A 168 -8.53 2.64 16.99
CA ASP A 168 -7.25 2.97 16.39
C ASP A 168 -6.39 3.86 17.29
N TYR A 169 -6.96 4.95 17.81
CA TYR A 169 -6.20 5.86 18.67
C TYR A 169 -5.75 5.19 19.97
N GLN A 170 -6.64 4.44 20.62
CA GLN A 170 -6.29 3.64 21.80
C GLN A 170 -5.21 2.61 21.49
N ARG A 171 -5.26 1.99 20.30
CA ARG A 171 -4.23 1.04 19.89
C ARG A 171 -2.89 1.72 19.67
N GLY A 172 -2.87 2.91 19.08
CA GLY A 172 -1.67 3.74 18.95
C GLY A 172 -1.06 4.10 20.31
N LEU A 173 -1.88 4.54 21.26
CA LEU A 173 -1.45 4.89 22.63
C LEU A 173 -0.91 3.70 23.42
N ALA A 174 -1.32 2.48 23.09
CA ALA A 174 -0.74 1.28 23.68
C ALA A 174 0.74 1.04 23.27
N PHE A 175 1.21 1.70 22.20
CA PHE A 175 2.63 1.68 21.79
C PHE A 175 3.40 2.92 22.26
N ASP A 176 2.72 4.05 22.43
CA ASP A 176 3.28 5.33 22.87
C ASP A 176 2.23 6.10 23.66
N GLU A 177 2.24 5.94 24.99
CA GLU A 177 1.21 6.47 25.89
C GLU A 177 1.22 8.00 26.01
N ASP A 178 2.38 8.62 25.76
CA ASP A 178 2.61 10.07 25.87
C ASP A 178 2.42 10.80 24.53
N ASN A 179 1.89 10.12 23.51
CA ASN A 179 1.73 10.70 22.18
C ASN A 179 0.64 11.79 22.17
N GLU A 180 1.05 13.05 22.31
CA GLU A 180 0.15 14.21 22.42
C GLU A 180 -0.91 14.27 21.31
N ARG A 181 -0.53 13.90 20.08
CA ARG A 181 -1.46 13.94 18.95
C ARG A 181 -2.52 12.86 19.02
N LEU A 182 -2.15 11.63 19.40
CA LEU A 182 -3.12 10.56 19.60
C LEU A 182 -4.08 10.88 20.76
N ILE A 183 -3.57 11.44 21.86
CA ILE A 183 -4.40 11.88 22.99
C ILE A 183 -5.43 12.91 22.51
N THR A 184 -4.96 13.96 21.80
CA THR A 184 -5.82 15.03 21.30
C THR A 184 -6.92 14.50 20.36
N GLU A 185 -6.55 13.64 19.40
CA GLU A 185 -7.51 13.11 18.43
C GLU A 185 -8.49 12.10 19.06
N LEU A 186 -8.05 11.37 20.09
CA LEU A 186 -8.93 10.52 20.90
C LEU A 186 -9.96 11.35 21.67
N ASP A 187 -9.56 12.43 22.32
CA ASP A 187 -10.47 13.32 23.05
C ASP A 187 -11.53 13.90 22.13
N ILE A 188 -11.13 14.42 20.96
CA ILE A 188 -12.05 14.91 19.92
C ILE A 188 -13.01 13.80 19.47
N CYS A 189 -12.53 12.58 19.32
CA CYS A 189 -13.35 11.45 18.91
C CYS A 189 -14.36 11.05 19.99
N LEU A 190 -13.98 11.06 21.26
CA LEU A 190 -14.87 10.74 22.38
C LEU A 190 -15.98 11.78 22.52
N ASP A 191 -15.65 13.06 22.41
CA ASP A 191 -16.64 14.15 22.37
C ASP A 191 -17.64 13.91 21.23
N LYS A 192 -17.14 13.56 20.03
CA LYS A 192 -18.02 13.30 18.89
C LYS A 192 -18.97 12.12 19.10
N ILE A 193 -18.50 11.04 19.73
CA ILE A 193 -19.33 9.88 20.07
C ILE A 193 -20.43 10.27 21.07
N LEU A 194 -20.11 11.09 22.07
CA LEU A 194 -21.10 11.59 23.04
C LEU A 194 -22.17 12.46 22.36
N GLU A 195 -21.78 13.28 21.38
CA GLU A 195 -22.71 14.10 20.59
C GLU A 195 -23.72 13.23 19.83
N GLU A 196 -23.26 12.16 19.18
CA GLU A 196 -24.14 11.26 18.42
C GLU A 196 -25.06 10.43 19.31
N ASN A 197 -24.62 10.07 20.51
CA ASN A 197 -25.43 9.33 21.47
C ASN A 197 -26.46 10.21 22.20
N GLY A 198 -26.38 11.54 22.06
CA GLY A 198 -27.27 12.47 22.74
C GLY A 198 -26.96 12.64 24.24
N ASP A 199 -25.74 12.29 24.66
CA ASP A 199 -25.28 12.33 26.05
C ASP A 199 -24.61 13.67 26.43
N TYR A 200 -24.74 14.71 25.58
CA TYR A 200 -24.31 16.07 25.92
C TYR A 200 -25.27 16.69 26.94
N LEU A 201 -24.77 16.89 28.17
CA LEU A 201 -25.42 17.66 29.24
C LEU A 201 -25.36 19.17 28.98
#